data_AF-A0A800K3I4-F1
#
_entry.id   AF-A0A800K3I4-F1
#
_cell.length_a   1.000
_cell.length_b   1.000
_cell.length_c   1.000
_cell.angle_alpha   90.00
_cell.angle_beta   90.00
_cell.angle_gamma   90.00
#
_symmetry.space_group_name_H-M   'P 1'
#
loop_
_entity.id
_entity.type
_entity.pdbx_description
1 polymer ?
#
loop_
_entity_poly.entity_id
_entity_poly.type
_entity_poly.pdbx_seq_one_letter_code
_entity_poly.pdbx_strand_id
1 'polypeptide(L)' 'YLQESVQAFPSGKNFLNILDECGFIKAKHFPLSLGICSVYIAQK' A
#
# COMPACT_ATOMS: atom_id res chain seq x y z
N TYR A 1 -14.56 -12.79 7.84
CA TYR A 1 -14.08 -12.66 6.45
C TYR A 1 -13.58 -11.27 6.11
N LEU A 2 -14.40 -10.21 6.18
CA LEU A 2 -13.97 -8.89 5.70
C LEU A 2 -12.91 -8.24 6.62
N GLN A 3 -13.06 -8.37 7.93
CA GLN A 3 -12.13 -7.76 8.90
C GLN A 3 -10.75 -8.42 8.89
N GLU A 4 -10.70 -9.76 8.82
CA GLU A 4 -9.44 -10.49 8.76
C GLU A 4 -8.65 -10.19 7.48
N SER A 5 -9.33 -10.11 6.33
CA SER A 5 -8.68 -9.74 5.07
C SER A 5 -8.11 -8.31 5.09
N VAL A 6 -8.82 -7.37 5.73
CA VAL A 6 -8.34 -5.98 5.89
C VAL A 6 -7.11 -5.90 6.80
N GLN A 7 -7.07 -6.69 7.88
CA GLN A 7 -5.91 -6.75 8.76
C GLN A 7 -4.71 -7.47 8.14
N ALA A 8 -4.96 -8.47 7.29
CA ALA A 8 -3.91 -9.19 6.58
C ALA A 8 -3.29 -8.37 5.43
N PHE A 9 -4.00 -7.37 4.90
CA PHE A 9 -3.51 -6.59 3.78
C PHE A 9 -2.44 -5.57 4.23
N PRO A 10 -1.23 -5.59 3.65
CA PRO A 10 -0.19 -4.63 3.96
C PRO A 10 -0.61 -3.22 3.53
N SER A 11 -0.38 -2.23 4.39
CA SER A 11 -0.74 -0.82 4.13
C SER A 11 0.38 0.14 4.53
N GLY A 12 0.27 1.38 4.04
CA GLY A 12 1.25 2.44 4.18
C GLY A 12 2.63 2.00 3.71
N LYS A 13 3.61 2.10 4.62
CA LYS A 13 5.01 1.82 4.32
C LYS A 13 5.30 0.33 4.07
N ASN A 14 4.54 -0.58 4.69
CA ASN A 14 4.73 -2.01 4.44
C ASN A 14 4.42 -2.36 2.98
N PHE A 15 3.37 -1.76 2.42
CA PHE A 15 3.06 -1.99 1.00
C PHE A 15 4.08 -1.32 0.07
N LEU A 16 4.60 -0.14 0.44
CA LEU A 16 5.69 0.50 -0.32
C LEU A 16 6.95 -0.38 -0.35
N ASN A 17 7.31 -1.02 0.75
CA ASN A 17 8.45 -1.96 0.79
C ASN A 17 8.21 -3.17 -0.14
N ILE A 18 7.00 -3.72 -0.15
CA ILE A 18 6.67 -4.84 -1.06
C ILE A 18 6.79 -4.40 -2.52
N LEU A 19 6.35 -3.18 -2.85
CA LEU A 19 6.52 -2.62 -4.20
C LEU A 19 8.01 -2.47 -4.57
N ASP A 20 8.84 -2.03 -3.63
CA ASP A 20 10.30 -1.92 -3.81
C ASP A 20 10.95 -3.29 -4.03
N GLU A 21 10.62 -4.29 -3.21
CA GLU A 21 11.08 -5.68 -3.37
C GLU A 21 10.64 -6.30 -4.71
N CYS A 22 9.48 -5.90 -5.21
CA CYS A 22 8.99 -6.30 -6.53
C CYS A 22 9.71 -5.58 -7.70
N GLY A 23 10.63 -4.67 -7.40
CA GLY A 23 11.41 -3.90 -8.37
C GLY A 23 10.68 -2.68 -8.93
N PHE A 24 9.61 -2.21 -8.29
CA PHE A 24 8.99 -0.95 -8.64
C PHE A 24 9.74 0.23 -7.99
N ILE A 25 10.03 1.24 -8.77
CA ILE A 25 10.67 2.49 -8.37
C ILE A 25 9.65 3.62 -8.19
N LYS A 26 10.06 4.66 -7.46
CA LYS A 26 9.24 5.88 -7.23
C LYS A 26 7.87 5.58 -6.62
N ALA A 27 7.78 4.56 -5.76
CA ALA A 27 6.56 4.21 -5.06
C ALA A 27 6.14 5.36 -4.13
N LYS A 28 4.89 5.82 -4.27
CA LYS A 28 4.27 6.89 -3.48
C LYS A 28 2.96 6.40 -2.89
N HIS A 29 2.71 6.80 -1.65
CA HIS A 29 1.49 6.49 -0.90
C HIS A 29 0.65 7.76 -0.73
N PHE A 30 -0.62 7.68 -1.10
CA PHE A 30 -1.60 8.76 -0.98
C PHE A 30 -2.76 8.29 -0.10
N PRO A 31 -2.75 8.60 1.20
CA PRO A 31 -3.86 8.29 2.09
C PRO A 31 -5.06 9.19 1.76
N LEU A 32 -6.24 8.58 1.71
CA LEU A 32 -7.53 9.23 1.47
C LEU A 32 -8.47 8.98 2.65
N SER A 33 -9.45 9.85 2.84
CA SER A 33 -10.46 9.71 3.89
C SER A 33 -9.85 9.44 5.27
N LEU A 34 -8.80 10.18 5.63
CA LEU A 34 -8.04 10.03 6.89
C LEU A 34 -7.43 8.63 7.11
N GLY A 35 -7.09 7.93 6.03
CA GLY A 35 -6.41 6.63 6.11
C GLY A 35 -7.33 5.41 6.02
N ILE A 36 -8.63 5.61 5.82
CA ILE A 36 -9.59 4.52 5.55
C ILE A 36 -9.27 3.86 4.20
N CYS A 37 -8.87 4.66 3.21
CA CYS A 37 -8.44 4.19 1.90
C CYS A 37 -7.08 4.79 1.54
N SER A 38 -6.33 4.12 0.68
CA SER A 38 -5.02 4.59 0.24
C SER A 38 -4.77 4.21 -1.20
N VAL A 39 -4.25 5.15 -1.98
CA VAL A 39 -3.81 4.92 -3.35
C VAL A 39 -2.28 4.82 -3.36
N TYR A 40 -1.75 3.84 -4.08
CA TYR A 40 -0.31 3.68 -4.27
C TYR A 40 0.01 3.81 -5.76
N ILE A 41 1.04 4.58 -6.08
CA ILE A 41 1.52 4.77 -7.44
C ILE A 41 2.98 4.41 -7.45
N ALA A 42 3.39 3.50 -8.32
CA ALA A 42 4.78 3.14 -8.54
C ALA A 42 5.03 2.92 -10.04
N GLN A 43 6.29 3.04 -10.46
CA GLN A 43 6.74 2.82 -11.83
C GLN A 43 7.65 1.59 -11.85
N LYS A 44 7.61 0.79 -12.91
CA LYS A 44 8.56 -0.31 -13.08
C LYS A 44 9.78 0.15 -13.85
#